data_AF-A0A429E9P9-F1
#
_entry.id   AF-A0A429E9P9-F1
#
_cell.length_a   1.000
_cell.length_b   1.000
_cell.length_c   1.000
_cell.angle_alpha   90.00
_cell.angle_beta   90.00
_cell.angle_gamma   90.00
#
_symmetry.space_group_name_H-M   'P 1'
#
loop_
_entity.id
_entity.type
_entity.pdbx_description
1 polymer ?
#
loop_
_entity_poly.entity_id
_entity_poly.type
_entity_poly.pdbx_seq_one_letter_code
_entity_poly.pdbx_strand_id
1 'polypeptide(L)'
;MPQTTETIDELRARLAGLTGPARTEPLGNLAQKLYQRMMTVPVESPSARADLDEAIRCADEVYGYHREDDPQRPQVAGFLGFLLAFRDSQVRSGGERSRAITLIEEAITRGTFAVNYSAILRVLLGMLLITNSEHRLTAMLSQSPIDMLTGRRSPAANPDLDRAEQLLLNVRETAGVTADILDMAELLLQMCELMKTLLGIGTNPFDLTAMQGFFGRFAELKRRFDTGGTGVFGLMRTALEPGAGILDMPREEVPVIIMEDDGEESANTPLEQTPAATPPLPARHDLMRSLVQSLSLDQNGEDTWHNTARFLLPGSTAPGVEIVDDTVALASEVMESDDVDLSEEDTALAHFVYATFLCLRQRADPDGDGTDYELGTEALLTAVRALPADHSAVPVMLRSLGAFLSPKRPLAGLEPVAAGFTGRLDAALAAGDLAADRAAELHALRCVCRAAFAAAELRKAIEGLPADYPWPVSLTAAARPLG
;
A
#
# COMPACT_ATOMS: atom_id res chain seq x y z
N MET A 1 -16.79 19.23 -0.68
CA MET A 1 -17.99 18.52 -1.18
C MET A 1 -17.74 17.03 -1.07
N PRO A 2 -18.74 16.21 -0.68
CA PRO A 2 -18.56 14.77 -0.63
C PRO A 2 -18.26 14.26 -2.04
N GLN A 3 -17.09 13.64 -2.24
CA GLN A 3 -16.79 12.94 -3.49
C GLN A 3 -17.80 11.82 -3.63
N THR A 4 -18.78 12.01 -4.51
CA THR A 4 -19.70 10.95 -4.92
C THR A 4 -18.88 9.80 -5.49
N THR A 5 -19.07 8.59 -4.96
CA THR A 5 -18.34 7.38 -5.35
C THR A 5 -18.79 6.91 -6.75
N GLU A 6 -18.58 7.73 -7.78
CA GLU A 6 -18.95 7.40 -9.16
C GLU A 6 -18.24 6.10 -9.57
N THR A 7 -19.00 5.19 -10.18
CA THR A 7 -18.50 3.92 -10.70
C THR A 7 -17.78 4.10 -12.04
N ILE A 8 -17.00 3.11 -12.47
CA ILE A 8 -16.32 3.12 -13.78
C ILE A 8 -17.33 3.29 -14.93
N ASP A 9 -18.49 2.66 -14.86
CA ASP A 9 -19.50 2.73 -15.91
C ASP A 9 -20.23 4.08 -15.93
N GLU A 10 -20.44 4.71 -14.78
CA GLU A 10 -20.97 6.08 -14.68
C GLU A 10 -20.01 7.10 -15.29
N LEU A 11 -18.71 7.00 -14.99
CA LEU A 11 -17.69 7.87 -15.58
C LEU A 11 -17.62 7.73 -17.10
N ARG A 12 -17.68 6.49 -17.63
CA ARG A 12 -17.75 6.24 -19.08
C ARG A 12 -19.00 6.83 -19.71
N ALA A 13 -20.16 6.70 -19.05
CA ALA A 13 -21.41 7.29 -19.53
C ALA A 13 -21.35 8.82 -19.56
N ARG A 14 -20.80 9.45 -18.50
CA ARG A 14 -20.58 10.90 -18.44
C ARG A 14 -19.65 11.36 -19.56
N LEU A 15 -18.54 10.65 -19.79
CA LEU A 15 -17.58 10.96 -20.84
C LEU A 15 -18.16 10.89 -22.26
N ALA A 16 -19.19 10.09 -22.51
CA ALA A 16 -19.82 10.00 -23.83
C ALA A 16 -20.48 11.32 -24.26
N GLY A 17 -20.86 12.18 -23.31
CA GLY A 17 -21.46 13.50 -23.57
C GLY A 17 -20.47 14.67 -23.58
N LEU A 18 -19.20 14.43 -23.24
CA LEU A 18 -18.20 15.49 -23.04
C LEU A 18 -17.17 15.51 -24.16
N THR A 19 -16.70 16.71 -24.52
CA THR A 19 -15.67 16.96 -25.54
C THR A 19 -14.64 17.97 -25.04
N GLY A 20 -13.40 17.89 -25.53
CA GLY A 20 -12.34 18.83 -25.18
C GLY A 20 -11.96 18.82 -23.68
N PRO A 21 -11.47 19.96 -23.15
CA PRO A 21 -10.99 20.06 -21.76
C PRO A 21 -12.02 19.75 -20.68
N ALA A 22 -13.33 19.81 -20.98
CA ALA A 22 -14.37 19.38 -20.05
C ALA A 22 -14.27 17.87 -19.70
N ARG A 23 -13.49 17.09 -20.44
CA ARG A 23 -13.23 15.67 -20.19
C ARG A 23 -12.11 15.43 -19.17
N THR A 24 -11.29 16.42 -18.84
CA THR A 24 -10.09 16.27 -18.00
C THR A 24 -10.42 15.60 -16.66
N GLU A 25 -11.39 16.14 -15.93
CA GLU A 25 -11.76 15.64 -14.59
C GLU A 25 -12.31 14.20 -14.62
N PRO A 26 -13.34 13.87 -15.45
CA PRO A 26 -13.85 12.50 -15.51
C PRO A 26 -12.84 11.50 -16.09
N LEU A 27 -11.95 11.90 -17.00
CA LEU A 27 -10.89 11.02 -17.52
C LEU A 27 -9.84 10.69 -16.46
N GLY A 28 -9.42 11.66 -15.65
CA GLY A 28 -8.46 11.40 -14.58
C GLY A 28 -9.04 10.47 -13.52
N ASN A 29 -10.30 10.69 -13.11
CA ASN A 29 -11.02 9.80 -12.20
C ASN A 29 -11.18 8.39 -12.76
N LEU A 30 -11.51 8.27 -14.06
CA LEU A 30 -11.62 6.99 -14.74
C LEU A 30 -10.27 6.27 -14.79
N ALA A 31 -9.19 6.97 -15.15
CA ALA A 31 -7.84 6.41 -15.20
C ALA A 31 -7.42 5.84 -13.83
N GLN A 32 -7.68 6.59 -12.75
CA GLN A 32 -7.37 6.16 -11.40
C GLN A 32 -8.19 4.94 -10.97
N LYS A 33 -9.50 4.91 -11.24
CA LYS A 33 -10.35 3.76 -10.88
C LYS A 33 -10.02 2.51 -11.69
N LEU A 34 -9.69 2.65 -12.97
CA LEU A 34 -9.22 1.54 -13.80
C LEU A 34 -7.90 0.98 -13.26
N TYR A 35 -6.98 1.85 -12.88
CA TYR A 35 -5.74 1.43 -12.23
C TYR A 35 -6.01 0.70 -10.90
N GLN A 36 -6.87 1.25 -10.03
CA GLN A 36 -7.26 0.61 -8.78
C GLN A 36 -7.89 -0.78 -9.01
N ARG A 37 -8.81 -0.91 -9.98
CA ARG A 37 -9.41 -2.21 -10.32
C ARG A 37 -8.40 -3.19 -10.89
N MET A 38 -7.47 -2.72 -11.73
CA MET A 38 -6.38 -3.55 -12.24
C MET A 38 -5.55 -4.14 -11.08
N MET A 39 -5.33 -3.37 -10.01
CA MET A 39 -4.59 -3.82 -8.82
C MET A 39 -5.37 -4.83 -7.97
N THR A 40 -6.67 -5.06 -8.18
CA THR A 40 -7.45 -6.08 -7.44
C THR A 40 -7.59 -7.40 -8.18
N VAL A 41 -7.13 -7.48 -9.43
CA VAL A 41 -7.17 -8.69 -10.26
C VAL A 41 -5.75 -9.16 -10.59
N PRO A 42 -5.54 -10.44 -10.97
CA PRO A 42 -4.22 -10.90 -11.38
C PRO A 42 -3.66 -10.05 -12.52
N VAL A 43 -2.44 -9.51 -12.37
CA VAL A 43 -1.78 -8.61 -13.33
C VAL A 43 -1.67 -9.20 -14.74
N GLU A 44 -1.50 -10.53 -14.83
CA GLU A 44 -1.40 -11.25 -16.11
C GLU A 44 -2.76 -11.50 -16.78
N SER A 45 -3.86 -11.18 -16.09
CA SER A 45 -5.20 -11.38 -16.64
C SER A 45 -5.47 -10.45 -17.83
N PRO A 46 -6.21 -10.91 -18.85
CA PRO A 46 -6.63 -10.04 -19.95
C PRO A 46 -7.42 -8.80 -19.49
N SER A 47 -8.18 -8.91 -18.39
CA SER A 47 -8.90 -7.80 -17.77
C SER A 47 -7.96 -6.75 -17.19
N ALA A 48 -6.94 -7.14 -16.43
CA ALA A 48 -5.95 -6.21 -15.88
C ALA A 48 -5.25 -5.42 -17.00
N ARG A 49 -4.87 -6.12 -18.07
CA ARG A 49 -4.25 -5.51 -19.24
C ARG A 49 -5.18 -4.52 -19.95
N ALA A 50 -6.45 -4.89 -20.13
CA ALA A 50 -7.44 -4.01 -20.75
C ALA A 50 -7.66 -2.73 -19.92
N ASP A 51 -7.71 -2.86 -18.59
CA ASP A 51 -7.85 -1.75 -17.65
C ASP A 51 -6.62 -0.84 -17.68
N LEU A 52 -5.41 -1.41 -17.69
CA LEU A 52 -4.17 -0.65 -17.82
C LEU A 52 -4.12 0.14 -19.14
N ASP A 53 -4.46 -0.52 -20.25
CA ASP A 53 -4.46 0.12 -21.56
C ASP A 53 -5.48 1.26 -21.65
N GLU A 54 -6.63 1.13 -20.99
CA GLU A 54 -7.64 2.19 -20.91
C GLU A 54 -7.21 3.31 -19.96
N ALA A 55 -6.61 2.99 -18.81
CA ALA A 55 -6.08 3.98 -17.88
C ALA A 55 -4.99 4.83 -18.54
N ILE A 56 -4.06 4.21 -19.28
CA ILE A 56 -3.02 4.91 -20.05
C ILE A 56 -3.66 5.84 -21.09
N ARG A 57 -4.66 5.37 -21.85
CA ARG A 57 -5.35 6.23 -22.84
C ARG A 57 -6.01 7.43 -22.18
N CYS A 58 -6.67 7.24 -21.04
CA CYS A 58 -7.33 8.31 -20.31
C CYS A 58 -6.31 9.32 -19.78
N ALA A 59 -5.26 8.87 -19.09
CA ALA A 59 -4.21 9.74 -18.57
C ALA A 59 -3.43 10.47 -19.68
N ASP A 60 -3.22 9.83 -20.84
CA ASP A 60 -2.59 10.46 -22.00
C ASP A 60 -3.45 11.57 -22.59
N GLU A 61 -4.77 11.36 -22.66
CA GLU A 61 -5.70 12.39 -23.11
C GLU A 61 -5.75 13.58 -22.12
N VAL A 62 -5.81 13.31 -20.81
CA VAL A 62 -5.72 14.33 -19.75
C VAL A 62 -4.43 15.14 -19.89
N TYR A 63 -3.28 14.46 -20.01
CA TYR A 63 -1.98 15.11 -20.19
C TYR A 63 -1.97 16.04 -21.41
N GLY A 64 -2.64 15.64 -22.50
CA GLY A 64 -2.79 16.44 -23.71
C GLY A 64 -3.62 17.72 -23.55
N TYR A 65 -4.50 17.80 -22.55
CA TYR A 65 -5.28 19.01 -22.26
C TYR A 65 -4.51 20.04 -21.43
N HIS A 66 -3.51 19.63 -20.64
CA HIS A 66 -2.72 20.54 -19.82
C HIS A 66 -1.60 21.21 -20.61
N ARG A 67 -1.44 22.53 -20.44
CA ARG A 67 -0.36 23.31 -21.06
C ARG A 67 0.95 23.14 -20.29
N GLU A 68 2.08 23.49 -20.89
CA GLU A 68 3.39 23.34 -20.24
C GLU A 68 3.55 24.11 -18.91
N ASP A 69 2.80 25.19 -18.76
CA ASP A 69 2.74 26.09 -17.60
C ASP A 69 1.65 25.72 -16.58
N ASP A 70 0.88 24.67 -16.84
CA ASP A 70 -0.20 24.23 -15.98
C ASP A 70 0.34 23.54 -14.71
N PRO A 71 -0.08 23.98 -13.51
CA PRO A 71 0.42 23.43 -12.24
C PRO A 71 0.01 21.98 -11.98
N GLN A 72 -1.01 21.45 -12.67
CA GLN A 72 -1.47 20.05 -12.58
C GLN A 72 -0.76 19.12 -13.57
N ARG A 73 -0.08 19.68 -14.58
CA ARG A 73 0.62 18.89 -15.60
C ARG A 73 1.67 17.94 -15.02
N PRO A 74 2.53 18.35 -14.07
CA PRO A 74 3.53 17.44 -13.50
C PRO A 74 2.92 16.23 -12.78
N GLN A 75 1.74 16.37 -12.18
CA GLN A 75 1.02 15.30 -11.47
C GLN A 75 0.48 14.29 -12.49
N VAL A 76 -0.16 14.78 -13.55
CA VAL A 76 -0.63 13.92 -14.65
C VAL A 76 0.54 13.25 -15.37
N ALA A 77 1.65 13.97 -15.58
CA ALA A 77 2.89 13.41 -16.14
C ALA A 77 3.44 12.28 -15.27
N GLY A 78 3.50 12.49 -13.95
CA GLY A 78 3.96 11.49 -12.99
C GLY A 78 3.10 10.24 -13.03
N PHE A 79 1.78 10.40 -13.03
CA PHE A 79 0.84 9.27 -13.10
C PHE A 79 0.90 8.52 -14.44
N LEU A 80 0.89 9.24 -15.56
CA LEU A 80 1.01 8.62 -16.90
C LEU A 80 2.36 7.92 -17.08
N GLY A 81 3.45 8.55 -16.64
CA GLY A 81 4.78 7.97 -16.65
C GLY A 81 4.86 6.69 -15.81
N PHE A 82 4.21 6.69 -14.65
CA PHE A 82 4.05 5.52 -13.80
C PHE A 82 3.31 4.38 -14.51
N LEU A 83 2.16 4.63 -15.13
CA LEU A 83 1.39 3.61 -15.85
C LEU A 83 2.18 3.02 -17.04
N LEU A 84 2.91 3.86 -17.77
CA LEU A 84 3.77 3.42 -18.88
C LEU A 84 4.95 2.57 -18.39
N ALA A 85 5.58 2.95 -17.28
CA ALA A 85 6.63 2.16 -16.64
C ALA A 85 6.11 0.77 -16.24
N PHE A 86 4.90 0.72 -15.69
CA PHE A 86 4.24 -0.53 -15.32
C PHE A 86 3.92 -1.40 -16.54
N ARG A 87 3.47 -0.82 -17.66
CA ARG A 87 3.23 -1.60 -18.88
C ARG A 87 4.53 -2.10 -19.52
N ASP A 88 5.59 -1.30 -19.52
CA ASP A 88 6.90 -1.72 -20.05
C ASP A 88 7.47 -2.91 -19.26
N SER A 89 7.23 -3.00 -17.95
CA SER A 89 7.69 -4.14 -17.16
C SER A 89 7.02 -5.46 -17.59
N GLN A 90 5.77 -5.41 -18.06
CA GLN A 90 5.02 -6.57 -18.52
C GLN A 90 5.36 -7.00 -19.95
N VAL A 91 5.47 -6.04 -20.88
CA VAL A 91 5.57 -6.34 -22.33
C VAL A 91 6.99 -6.18 -22.88
N ARG A 92 7.85 -5.39 -22.20
CA ARG A 92 9.24 -5.07 -22.59
C ARG A 92 9.37 -4.58 -24.05
N SER A 93 8.51 -3.65 -24.47
CA SER A 93 8.48 -3.12 -25.84
C SER A 93 9.48 -1.97 -26.10
N GLY A 94 10.07 -1.38 -25.05
CA GLY A 94 11.16 -0.39 -25.12
C GLY A 94 10.76 1.02 -25.57
N GLY A 95 9.76 1.17 -26.46
CA GLY A 95 9.24 2.48 -26.89
C GLY A 95 8.55 3.24 -25.77
N GLU A 96 7.85 2.52 -24.89
CA GLU A 96 7.12 3.09 -23.76
C GLU A 96 8.04 3.55 -22.63
N ARG A 97 9.14 2.83 -22.40
CA ARG A 97 10.16 3.18 -21.41
C ARG A 97 10.71 4.58 -21.61
N SER A 98 11.06 4.93 -22.85
CA SER A 98 11.63 6.25 -23.15
C SER A 98 10.63 7.37 -22.84
N ARG A 99 9.34 7.14 -23.15
CA ARG A 99 8.26 8.08 -22.84
C ARG A 99 8.02 8.18 -21.33
N ALA A 100 8.03 7.05 -20.61
CA ALA A 100 7.91 7.01 -19.16
C ALA A 100 9.02 7.80 -18.47
N ILE A 101 10.27 7.61 -18.89
CA ILE A 101 11.44 8.37 -18.40
C ILE A 101 11.19 9.87 -18.56
N THR A 102 10.82 10.34 -19.75
CA THR A 102 10.58 11.77 -19.99
C THR A 102 9.47 12.34 -19.11
N LEU A 103 8.36 11.63 -18.94
CA LEU A 103 7.22 12.08 -18.15
C LEU A 103 7.52 12.11 -16.65
N ILE A 104 8.22 11.10 -16.13
CA ILE A 104 8.62 11.06 -14.72
C ILE A 104 9.68 12.14 -14.43
N GLU A 105 10.59 12.41 -15.35
CA GLU A 105 11.55 13.50 -15.23
C GLU A 105 10.87 14.87 -15.20
N GLU A 106 9.88 15.09 -16.07
CA GLU A 106 9.05 16.30 -16.04
C GLU A 106 8.36 16.45 -14.69
N ALA A 107 7.74 15.36 -14.20
CA ALA A 107 7.08 15.32 -12.91
C ALA A 107 8.06 15.72 -11.79
N ILE A 108 9.19 15.03 -11.63
CA ILE A 108 10.17 15.30 -10.55
C ILE A 108 10.74 16.71 -10.63
N THR A 109 10.92 17.26 -11.84
CA THR A 109 11.56 18.57 -12.04
C THR A 109 10.61 19.73 -11.77
N ARG A 110 9.33 19.59 -12.15
CA ARG A 110 8.35 20.68 -12.14
C ARG A 110 7.27 20.52 -11.06
N GLY A 111 7.04 19.30 -10.60
CA GLY A 111 5.98 18.96 -9.67
C GLY A 111 6.37 19.20 -8.22
N THR A 112 5.36 19.56 -7.42
CA THR A 112 5.45 19.56 -5.96
C THR A 112 4.60 18.39 -5.47
N PHE A 113 5.21 17.47 -4.73
CA PHE A 113 4.59 16.23 -4.28
C PHE A 113 4.84 15.99 -2.80
N ALA A 114 3.98 15.17 -2.19
CA ALA A 114 4.28 14.56 -0.90
C ALA A 114 5.62 13.80 -0.98
N VAL A 115 6.34 13.76 0.15
CA VAL A 115 7.70 13.21 0.24
C VAL A 115 7.76 11.78 -0.33
N ASN A 116 6.86 10.91 0.10
CA ASN A 116 6.82 9.52 -0.35
C ASN A 116 6.52 9.39 -1.85
N TYR A 117 5.58 10.16 -2.38
CA TYR A 117 5.27 10.10 -3.81
C TYR A 117 6.45 10.61 -4.66
N SER A 118 7.11 11.68 -4.22
CA SER A 118 8.33 12.18 -4.84
C SER A 118 9.46 11.15 -4.81
N ALA A 119 9.59 10.39 -3.71
CA ALA A 119 10.57 9.33 -3.57
C ALA A 119 10.26 8.12 -4.49
N ILE A 120 8.99 7.71 -4.58
CA ILE A 120 8.51 6.66 -5.50
C ILE A 120 8.85 7.00 -6.95
N LEU A 121 8.58 8.24 -7.39
CA LEU A 121 8.91 8.67 -8.74
C LEU A 121 10.42 8.60 -9.03
N ARG A 122 11.28 8.95 -8.05
CA ARG A 122 12.74 8.84 -8.19
C ARG A 122 13.21 7.39 -8.24
N VAL A 123 12.66 6.51 -7.39
CA VAL A 123 12.93 5.07 -7.41
C VAL A 123 12.53 4.48 -8.76
N LEU A 124 11.35 4.82 -9.26
CA LEU A 124 10.85 4.34 -10.54
C LEU A 124 11.71 4.82 -11.71
N LEU A 125 12.09 6.10 -11.72
CA LEU A 125 13.02 6.63 -12.73
C LEU A 125 14.38 5.93 -12.67
N GLY A 126 14.92 5.73 -11.47
CA GLY A 126 16.17 4.97 -11.26
C GLY A 126 16.08 3.57 -11.85
N MET A 127 15.00 2.84 -11.58
CA MET A 127 14.74 1.52 -12.17
C MET A 127 14.74 1.57 -13.71
N LEU A 128 13.97 2.49 -14.32
CA LEU A 128 13.87 2.59 -15.78
C LEU A 128 15.23 2.86 -16.43
N LEU A 129 16.07 3.69 -15.81
CA LEU A 129 17.43 4.00 -16.27
C LEU A 129 18.37 2.78 -16.17
N ILE A 130 18.25 1.99 -15.10
CA ILE A 130 18.99 0.73 -14.95
C ILE A 130 18.55 -0.27 -16.03
N THR A 131 17.24 -0.46 -16.23
CA THR A 131 16.71 -1.35 -17.28
C THR A 131 17.11 -0.90 -18.68
N ASN A 132 17.16 0.42 -18.93
CA ASN A 132 17.67 0.95 -20.19
C ASN A 132 19.15 0.61 -20.42
N SER A 133 19.95 0.69 -19.36
CA SER A 133 21.35 0.29 -19.35
C SER A 133 21.54 -1.21 -19.61
N GLU A 134 20.70 -2.05 -19.03
CA GLU A 134 20.68 -3.50 -19.26
C GLU A 134 20.38 -3.84 -20.73
N HIS A 135 19.42 -3.16 -21.35
CA HIS A 135 19.11 -3.37 -22.77
C HIS A 135 20.29 -2.97 -23.66
N ARG A 136 20.96 -1.86 -23.36
CA ARG A 136 22.18 -1.44 -24.07
C ARG A 136 23.31 -2.45 -23.90
N LEU A 137 23.49 -2.99 -22.68
CA LEU A 137 24.47 -4.05 -22.40
C LEU A 137 24.16 -5.31 -23.20
N THR A 138 22.90 -5.77 -23.20
CA THR A 138 22.46 -6.96 -23.94
C THR A 138 22.65 -6.79 -25.45
N ALA A 139 22.30 -5.61 -25.98
CA ALA A 139 22.53 -5.29 -27.39
C ALA A 139 24.03 -5.28 -27.73
N MET A 140 24.88 -4.71 -26.86
CA MET A 140 26.32 -4.71 -27.02
C MET A 140 26.92 -6.12 -26.99
N LEU A 141 26.49 -6.96 -26.03
CA LEU A 141 26.89 -8.37 -25.91
C LEU A 141 26.53 -9.18 -27.15
N SER A 142 25.35 -8.90 -27.73
CA SER A 142 24.86 -9.57 -28.93
C SER A 142 25.66 -9.20 -30.18
N GLN A 143 26.22 -7.98 -30.23
CA GLN A 143 26.96 -7.49 -31.40
C GLN A 143 28.45 -7.87 -31.39
N SER A 144 29.11 -7.95 -30.23
CA SER A 144 30.53 -8.32 -30.16
C SER A 144 30.95 -8.93 -28.81
N PRO A 145 30.69 -10.23 -28.59
CA PRO A 145 31.07 -10.91 -27.34
C PRO A 145 32.60 -11.03 -27.17
N ILE A 146 33.37 -11.09 -28.28
CA ILE A 146 34.84 -11.19 -28.26
C ILE A 146 35.48 -9.87 -27.78
N ASP A 147 34.93 -8.71 -28.16
CA ASP A 147 35.49 -7.42 -27.73
C ASP A 147 35.35 -7.19 -26.22
N MET A 148 34.30 -7.75 -25.62
CA MET A 148 34.11 -7.70 -24.17
C MET A 148 35.07 -8.65 -23.44
N LEU A 149 35.19 -9.90 -23.90
CA LEU A 149 36.10 -10.89 -23.30
C LEU A 149 37.58 -10.50 -23.40
N THR A 150 37.95 -9.77 -24.45
CA THR A 150 39.33 -9.32 -24.66
C THR A 150 39.66 -7.99 -23.98
N GLY A 151 38.69 -7.38 -23.29
CA GLY A 151 38.87 -6.08 -22.63
C GLY A 151 39.23 -4.95 -23.60
N ARG A 152 38.94 -5.13 -24.91
CA ARG A 152 39.33 -4.18 -25.96
C ARG A 152 38.45 -2.94 -26.00
N ARG A 153 37.26 -2.99 -25.40
CA ARG A 153 36.44 -1.79 -25.18
C ARG A 153 36.74 -1.21 -23.81
N SER A 154 37.18 0.05 -23.82
CA SER A 154 37.26 0.87 -22.61
C SER A 154 35.85 1.03 -22.01
N PRO A 155 35.71 1.07 -20.67
CA PRO A 155 34.44 1.34 -20.04
C PRO A 155 33.92 2.70 -20.51
N ALA A 156 32.93 2.67 -21.40
CA ALA A 156 32.23 3.88 -21.77
C ALA A 156 31.39 4.28 -20.57
N ALA A 157 31.53 5.54 -20.13
CA ALA A 157 30.64 6.11 -19.13
C ALA A 157 29.18 5.79 -19.47
N ASN A 158 28.40 5.39 -18.47
CA ASN A 158 26.98 5.14 -18.66
C ASN A 158 26.19 6.18 -17.87
N PRO A 159 25.79 7.30 -18.51
CA PRO A 159 25.14 8.40 -17.82
C PRO A 159 23.80 7.99 -17.20
N ASP A 160 23.15 6.93 -17.72
CA ASP A 160 21.90 6.44 -17.16
C ASP A 160 22.14 5.81 -15.77
N LEU A 161 23.23 5.05 -15.59
CA LEU A 161 23.58 4.45 -14.29
C LEU A 161 24.07 5.49 -13.28
N ASP A 162 24.84 6.48 -13.72
CA ASP A 162 25.28 7.58 -12.85
C ASP A 162 24.07 8.41 -12.38
N ARG A 163 23.12 8.66 -13.27
CA ARG A 163 21.89 9.38 -12.95
C ARG A 163 20.97 8.55 -12.05
N ALA A 164 20.82 7.25 -12.31
CA ALA A 164 20.06 6.36 -11.44
C ALA A 164 20.62 6.35 -10.02
N GLU A 165 21.93 6.22 -9.86
CA GLU A 165 22.60 6.26 -8.56
C GLU A 165 22.31 7.58 -7.82
N GLN A 166 22.46 8.73 -8.48
CA GLN A 166 22.16 10.03 -7.87
C GLN A 166 20.71 10.14 -7.40
N LEU A 167 19.75 9.67 -8.20
CA LEU A 167 18.33 9.70 -7.84
C LEU A 167 18.06 8.86 -6.59
N LEU A 168 18.66 7.68 -6.49
CA LEU A 168 18.45 6.76 -5.38
C LEU A 168 19.17 7.20 -4.10
N LEU A 169 20.36 7.81 -4.24
CA LEU A 169 21.04 8.46 -3.11
C LEU A 169 20.20 9.61 -2.55
N ASN A 170 19.60 10.43 -3.41
CA ASN A 170 18.70 11.50 -2.96
C ASN A 170 17.50 10.95 -2.18
N VAL A 171 16.94 9.80 -2.59
CA VAL A 171 15.85 9.13 -1.84
C VAL A 171 16.32 8.74 -0.45
N ARG A 172 17.52 8.15 -0.35
CA ARG A 172 18.11 7.72 0.94
C ARG A 172 18.41 8.88 1.89
N GLU A 173 18.75 10.04 1.34
CA GLU A 173 19.06 11.25 2.12
C GLU A 173 17.83 12.08 2.48
N THR A 174 16.66 11.78 1.90
CA THR A 174 15.42 12.52 2.16
C THR A 174 14.77 12.04 3.46
N ALA A 175 14.60 12.95 4.43
CA ALA A 175 13.88 12.66 5.67
C ALA A 175 12.37 12.44 5.41
N GLY A 176 11.75 11.55 6.19
CA GLY A 176 10.32 11.23 6.09
C GLY A 176 9.95 10.22 5.01
N VAL A 177 10.94 9.64 4.31
CA VAL A 177 10.72 8.52 3.39
C VAL A 177 10.50 7.24 4.19
N THR A 178 9.48 6.45 3.82
CA THR A 178 9.17 5.18 4.49
C THR A 178 10.31 4.17 4.37
N ALA A 179 10.44 3.29 5.36
CA ALA A 179 11.45 2.23 5.38
C ALA A 179 11.43 1.36 4.10
N ASP A 180 10.23 1.11 3.60
CA ASP A 180 9.96 0.36 2.38
C ASP A 180 10.58 1.01 1.14
N ILE A 181 10.40 2.31 0.98
CA ILE A 181 10.98 3.05 -0.15
C ILE A 181 12.52 3.12 -0.01
N LEU A 182 13.04 3.24 1.21
CA LEU A 182 14.49 3.22 1.48
C LEU A 182 15.11 1.87 1.13
N ASP A 183 14.46 0.76 1.51
CA ASP A 183 14.90 -0.59 1.18
C ASP A 183 14.92 -0.81 -0.35
N MET A 184 13.92 -0.29 -1.08
CA MET A 184 13.93 -0.31 -2.55
C MET A 184 15.08 0.50 -3.15
N ALA A 185 15.32 1.71 -2.63
CA ALA A 185 16.39 2.56 -3.12
C ALA A 185 17.76 1.90 -2.93
N GLU A 186 17.99 1.28 -1.77
CA GLU A 186 19.23 0.56 -1.45
C GLU A 186 19.43 -0.68 -2.35
N LEU A 187 18.36 -1.43 -2.65
CA LEU A 187 18.44 -2.53 -3.62
C LEU A 187 18.87 -2.04 -5.01
N LEU A 188 18.22 -0.99 -5.51
CA LEU A 188 18.51 -0.46 -6.84
C LEU A 188 19.90 0.18 -6.92
N LEU A 189 20.42 0.74 -5.81
CA LEU A 189 21.81 1.20 -5.72
C LEU A 189 22.79 0.03 -5.89
N GLN A 190 22.55 -1.09 -5.22
CA GLN A 190 23.37 -2.29 -5.39
C GLN A 190 23.28 -2.84 -6.82
N MET A 191 22.11 -2.75 -7.45
CA MET A 191 21.94 -3.12 -8.86
C MET A 191 22.70 -2.17 -9.79
N CYS A 192 22.74 -0.86 -9.49
CA CYS A 192 23.57 0.11 -10.21
C CYS A 192 25.05 -0.25 -10.11
N GLU A 193 25.55 -0.53 -8.90
CA GLU A 193 26.95 -0.93 -8.67
C GLU A 193 27.32 -2.22 -9.42
N LEU A 194 26.42 -3.22 -9.40
CA LEU A 194 26.60 -4.46 -10.14
C LEU A 194 26.67 -4.19 -11.65
N MET A 195 25.74 -3.42 -12.19
CA MET A 195 25.70 -3.07 -13.62
C MET A 195 26.94 -2.28 -14.05
N LYS A 196 27.40 -1.34 -13.21
CA LYS A 196 28.64 -0.61 -13.39
C LYS A 196 29.85 -1.56 -13.44
N THR A 197 29.93 -2.51 -12.51
CA THR A 197 30.97 -3.55 -12.47
C THR A 197 30.97 -4.41 -13.73
N LEU A 198 29.79 -4.85 -14.19
CA LEU A 198 29.64 -5.65 -15.42
C LEU A 198 30.07 -4.89 -16.68
N LEU A 199 29.85 -3.58 -16.70
CA LEU A 199 30.30 -2.70 -17.78
C LEU A 199 31.78 -2.29 -17.66
N GLY A 200 32.48 -2.74 -16.61
CA GLY A 200 33.85 -2.32 -16.29
C GLY A 200 33.96 -0.85 -15.85
N ILE A 201 32.83 -0.21 -15.55
CA ILE A 201 32.73 1.18 -15.09
C ILE A 201 32.96 1.16 -13.57
N GLY A 202 34.19 1.39 -13.12
CA GLY A 202 34.51 1.44 -11.69
C GLY A 202 35.98 1.14 -11.40
N THR A 203 36.40 1.43 -10.17
CA THR A 203 37.78 1.17 -9.71
C THR A 203 38.00 -0.28 -9.27
N ASN A 204 36.92 -1.04 -9.06
CA ASN A 204 36.99 -2.39 -8.52
C ASN A 204 37.01 -3.41 -9.67
N PRO A 205 38.02 -4.28 -9.74
CA PRO A 205 38.02 -5.39 -10.69
C PRO A 205 36.83 -6.31 -10.41
N PHE A 206 36.35 -7.00 -11.44
CA PHE A 206 35.22 -7.95 -11.37
C PHE A 206 35.31 -8.84 -10.13
N ASP A 207 34.41 -8.61 -9.16
CA ASP A 207 34.40 -9.31 -7.89
C ASP A 207 33.24 -10.32 -7.84
N LEU A 208 33.58 -11.59 -8.05
CA LEU A 208 32.64 -12.72 -7.93
C LEU A 208 31.97 -12.77 -6.54
N THR A 209 32.65 -12.29 -5.51
CA THR A 209 32.16 -12.28 -4.13
C THR A 209 31.03 -11.26 -3.98
N ALA A 210 31.20 -10.06 -4.54
CA ALA A 210 30.16 -9.03 -4.58
C ALA A 210 28.92 -9.53 -5.34
N MET A 211 29.12 -10.24 -6.45
CA MET A 211 28.03 -10.82 -7.24
C MET A 211 27.25 -11.90 -6.45
N GLN A 212 27.96 -12.78 -5.73
CA GLN A 212 27.32 -13.77 -4.84
C GLN A 212 26.54 -13.10 -3.70
N GLY A 213 27.10 -12.06 -3.08
CA GLY A 213 26.43 -11.28 -2.04
C GLY A 213 25.15 -10.60 -2.54
N PHE A 214 25.19 -10.04 -3.76
CA PHE A 214 24.01 -9.50 -4.42
C PHE A 214 22.91 -10.55 -4.59
N PHE A 215 23.22 -11.73 -5.16
CA PHE A 215 22.22 -12.79 -5.34
C PHE A 215 21.65 -13.29 -4.02
N GLY A 216 22.45 -13.34 -2.96
CA GLY A 216 21.98 -13.69 -1.61
C GLY A 216 20.97 -12.67 -1.05
N ARG A 217 21.28 -11.37 -1.17
CA ARG A 217 20.36 -10.28 -0.76
C ARG A 217 19.12 -10.22 -1.64
N PHE A 218 19.28 -10.41 -2.95
CA PHE A 218 18.16 -10.49 -3.89
C PHE A 218 17.24 -11.67 -3.55
N ALA A 219 17.79 -12.83 -3.20
CA ALA A 219 17.01 -14.00 -2.79
C ALA A 219 16.31 -13.79 -1.43
N GLU A 220 16.97 -13.13 -0.46
CA GLU A 220 16.35 -12.79 0.83
C GLU A 220 15.25 -11.73 0.66
N LEU A 221 15.47 -10.74 -0.18
CA LEU A 221 14.47 -9.75 -0.52
C LEU A 221 13.30 -10.40 -1.27
N LYS A 222 13.58 -11.31 -2.21
CA LYS A 222 12.58 -12.17 -2.83
C LYS A 222 11.80 -13.00 -1.82
N ARG A 223 12.48 -13.57 -0.81
CA ARG A 223 11.82 -14.31 0.27
C ARG A 223 10.92 -13.40 1.08
N ARG A 224 11.35 -12.16 1.38
CA ARG A 224 10.50 -11.13 2.01
C ARG A 224 9.28 -10.79 1.13
N PHE A 225 9.48 -10.71 -0.20
CA PHE A 225 8.39 -10.53 -1.18
C PHE A 225 7.40 -11.69 -1.15
N ASP A 226 7.87 -12.94 -1.10
CA ASP A 226 7.02 -14.13 -1.08
C ASP A 226 6.24 -14.31 0.24
N THR A 227 6.69 -13.68 1.33
CA THR A 227 6.05 -13.75 2.65
C THR A 227 5.06 -12.62 2.95
N GLY A 228 4.72 -11.77 1.98
CA GLY A 228 3.67 -10.77 2.12
C GLY A 228 4.14 -9.34 2.40
N GLY A 229 5.13 -8.84 1.64
CA GLY A 229 5.39 -7.41 1.60
C GLY A 229 4.22 -6.68 0.92
N THR A 230 3.48 -5.87 1.67
CA THR A 230 2.40 -5.00 1.19
C THR A 230 2.98 -3.74 0.54
N GLY A 231 2.32 -3.17 -0.47
CA GLY A 231 2.65 -1.84 -1.00
C GLY A 231 3.24 -1.81 -2.42
N VAL A 232 3.94 -0.72 -2.75
CA VAL A 232 4.65 -0.46 -4.03
C VAL A 232 5.55 -1.63 -4.46
N PHE A 233 5.90 -2.52 -3.54
CA PHE A 233 6.62 -3.77 -3.77
C PHE A 233 5.88 -4.80 -4.63
N GLY A 234 4.55 -4.83 -4.61
CA GLY A 234 3.77 -5.72 -5.48
C GLY A 234 3.91 -5.41 -6.96
N LEU A 235 4.13 -4.13 -7.28
CA LEU A 235 4.40 -3.66 -8.65
C LEU A 235 5.74 -4.16 -9.20
N MET A 236 6.75 -4.32 -8.34
CA MET A 236 8.12 -4.65 -8.72
C MET A 236 8.36 -6.14 -8.96
N ARG A 237 7.56 -7.02 -8.35
CA ARG A 237 7.62 -8.46 -8.64
C ARG A 237 7.49 -8.75 -10.13
N THR A 238 6.59 -8.07 -10.83
CA THR A 238 6.35 -8.28 -12.26
C THR A 238 7.51 -7.78 -13.14
N ALA A 239 8.31 -6.82 -12.66
CA ALA A 239 9.47 -6.31 -13.39
C ALA A 239 10.71 -7.21 -13.24
N LEU A 240 10.89 -7.83 -12.08
CA LEU A 240 12.08 -8.60 -11.71
C LEU A 240 11.95 -10.13 -11.93
N GLU A 241 10.75 -10.66 -12.16
CA GLU A 241 10.51 -12.09 -12.45
C GLU A 241 9.88 -12.36 -13.82
N PRO A 242 10.28 -13.44 -14.53
CA PRO A 242 9.44 -14.04 -15.56
C PRO A 242 8.31 -14.86 -14.91
N GLY A 243 7.07 -14.34 -14.93
CA GLY A 243 5.84 -15.13 -14.73
C GLY A 243 5.27 -15.24 -13.31
N ALA A 244 5.17 -14.14 -12.55
CA ALA A 244 4.51 -14.16 -11.25
C ALA A 244 3.79 -12.83 -10.94
N GLY A 245 2.49 -12.85 -10.60
CA GLY A 245 1.71 -11.65 -10.18
C GLY A 245 1.44 -11.48 -8.67
N ILE A 246 1.64 -10.30 -8.08
CA ILE A 246 1.34 -9.99 -6.65
C ILE A 246 0.15 -9.03 -6.52
N LEU A 247 -0.55 -9.17 -5.40
CA LEU A 247 -1.63 -8.31 -4.88
C LEU A 247 -1.20 -7.58 -3.58
N ASP A 248 -1.90 -6.49 -3.31
CA ASP A 248 -1.99 -5.60 -2.13
C ASP A 248 -1.08 -4.36 -2.02
N MET A 249 -1.73 -3.20 -2.18
CA MET A 249 -1.27 -1.85 -1.82
C MET A 249 -2.29 -1.18 -0.88
N PRO A 250 -1.85 -0.40 0.13
CA PRO A 250 -2.73 0.50 0.87
C PRO A 250 -3.20 1.66 -0.02
N ARG A 251 -4.45 2.09 0.20
CA ARG A 251 -5.19 3.04 -0.66
C ARG A 251 -4.59 4.45 -0.66
N GLU A 252 -3.82 4.79 0.38
CA GLU A 252 -3.17 6.09 0.60
C GLU A 252 -1.89 6.30 -0.24
N GLU A 253 -1.28 5.23 -0.75
CA GLU A 253 -0.04 5.30 -1.55
C GLU A 253 -0.28 5.32 -3.06
N VAL A 254 -1.55 5.18 -3.48
CA VAL A 254 -1.93 5.30 -4.89
C VAL A 254 -1.91 6.78 -5.27
N PRO A 255 -1.21 7.19 -6.35
CA PRO A 255 -1.32 8.55 -6.86
C PRO A 255 -2.77 8.94 -7.11
N VAL A 256 -3.30 9.80 -6.24
CA VAL A 256 -4.60 10.43 -6.43
C VAL A 256 -4.36 11.74 -7.17
N ILE A 257 -4.92 11.86 -8.37
CA ILE A 257 -4.97 13.16 -9.03
C ILE A 257 -6.11 13.92 -8.36
N ILE A 258 -5.78 14.77 -7.38
CA ILE A 258 -6.76 15.71 -6.82
C ILE A 258 -6.92 16.83 -7.85
N MET A 259 -7.98 16.76 -8.65
CA MET A 259 -8.40 17.87 -9.50
C MET A 259 -9.33 18.74 -8.66
N GLU A 260 -8.82 19.90 -8.23
CA GLU A 260 -9.66 20.95 -7.64
C GLU A 260 -10.54 21.55 -8.74
N ASP A 261 -11.84 21.65 -8.47
CA ASP A 261 -12.86 22.12 -9.40
C ASP A 261 -12.82 23.66 -9.46
N ASP A 262 -12.12 24.21 -10.46
CA ASP A 262 -12.16 25.65 -10.76
C ASP A 262 -13.47 26.00 -11.49
N GLY A 263 -14.60 25.88 -10.78
CA GLY A 263 -15.88 26.41 -11.20
C GLY A 263 -15.88 27.94 -11.10
N GLU A 264 -15.79 28.62 -12.25
CA GLU A 264 -15.85 30.07 -12.38
C GLU A 264 -17.10 30.67 -11.69
N GLU A 265 -16.90 31.49 -10.65
CA GLU A 265 -17.87 32.52 -10.24
C GLU A 265 -17.19 33.89 -10.08
N SER A 266 -17.33 34.69 -11.13
CA SER A 266 -17.57 36.14 -11.15
C SER A 266 -16.53 37.13 -10.61
N ALA A 267 -16.31 38.14 -11.46
CA ALA A 267 -15.50 39.32 -11.24
C ALA A 267 -15.87 40.10 -9.97
N ASN A 268 -14.92 40.16 -9.03
CA ASN A 268 -14.63 41.34 -8.23
C ASN A 268 -13.24 41.16 -7.63
N THR A 269 -12.30 42.02 -8.02
CA THR A 269 -10.95 42.09 -7.45
C THR A 269 -11.05 42.23 -5.92
N PRO A 270 -10.63 41.23 -5.11
CA PRO A 270 -10.40 41.45 -3.70
C PRO A 270 -9.00 42.03 -3.56
N LEU A 271 -8.89 43.12 -2.82
CA LEU A 271 -7.62 43.61 -2.31
C LEU A 271 -6.85 42.45 -1.67
N GLU A 272 -5.60 42.31 -2.06
CA GLU A 272 -4.58 41.41 -1.53
C GLU A 272 -4.64 41.39 0.01
N GLN A 273 -5.40 40.46 0.57
CA GLN A 273 -5.35 40.13 1.98
C GLN A 273 -4.16 39.21 2.14
N THR A 274 -3.15 39.70 2.85
CA THR A 274 -2.04 38.90 3.36
C THR A 274 -2.60 37.59 3.93
N PRO A 275 -2.15 36.41 3.47
CA PRO A 275 -2.63 35.14 3.99
C PRO A 275 -2.48 35.15 5.51
N ALA A 276 -3.61 35.04 6.22
CA ALA A 276 -3.58 34.78 7.64
C ALA A 276 -2.84 33.46 7.83
N ALA A 277 -1.83 33.45 8.70
CA ALA A 277 -1.04 32.26 8.99
C ALA A 277 -1.99 31.09 9.28
N THR A 278 -1.86 30.01 8.49
CA THR A 278 -2.56 28.76 8.74
C THR A 278 -2.32 28.38 10.19
N PRO A 279 -3.38 28.17 11.01
CA PRO A 279 -3.19 27.75 12.38
C PRO A 279 -2.35 26.46 12.38
N PRO A 280 -1.40 26.31 13.32
CA PRO A 280 -0.60 25.10 13.40
C PRO A 280 -1.53 23.89 13.52
N LEU A 281 -1.23 22.82 12.76
CA LEU A 281 -1.94 21.55 12.90
C LEU A 281 -1.87 21.11 14.37
N PRO A 282 -2.98 20.60 14.94
CA PRO A 282 -2.99 20.13 16.31
C PRO A 282 -1.96 19.03 16.50
N ALA A 283 -1.24 19.06 17.62
CA ALA A 283 -0.29 18.00 17.94
C ALA A 283 -1.02 16.68 18.18
N ARG A 284 -0.36 15.55 17.89
CA ARG A 284 -0.93 14.20 18.02
C ARG A 284 -1.47 13.89 19.41
N HIS A 285 -0.81 14.40 20.45
CA HIS A 285 -1.26 14.32 21.84
C HIS A 285 -2.58 15.05 22.10
N ASP A 286 -2.83 16.17 21.42
CA ASP A 286 -4.07 16.93 21.56
C ASP A 286 -5.22 16.22 20.83
N LEU A 287 -4.94 15.59 19.69
CA LEU A 287 -5.89 14.72 19.00
C LEU A 287 -6.24 13.48 19.84
N MET A 288 -5.25 12.82 20.43
CA MET A 288 -5.47 11.70 21.36
C MET A 288 -6.31 12.11 22.57
N ARG A 289 -5.99 13.25 23.18
CA ARG A 289 -6.79 13.79 24.30
C ARG A 289 -8.22 14.06 23.85
N SER A 290 -8.42 14.61 22.67
CA SER A 290 -9.74 14.86 22.09
C SER A 290 -10.50 13.56 21.83
N LEU A 291 -9.82 12.51 21.37
CA LEU A 291 -10.38 11.18 21.17
C LEU A 291 -10.88 10.59 22.50
N VAL A 292 -10.02 10.59 23.53
CA VAL A 292 -10.38 10.09 24.88
C VAL A 292 -11.52 10.91 25.50
N GLN A 293 -11.52 12.23 25.32
CA GLN A 293 -12.56 13.13 25.84
C GLN A 293 -13.90 12.98 25.11
N SER A 294 -13.89 12.91 23.78
CA SER A 294 -15.10 12.77 22.96
C SER A 294 -15.89 11.52 23.32
N LEU A 295 -15.18 10.44 23.63
CA LEU A 295 -15.74 9.15 24.01
C LEU A 295 -16.03 9.03 25.51
N SER A 296 -15.72 10.07 26.30
CA SER A 296 -15.91 10.09 27.75
C SER A 296 -15.24 8.90 28.46
N LEU A 297 -14.15 8.38 27.89
CA LEU A 297 -13.53 7.10 28.33
C LEU A 297 -12.90 7.18 29.73
N ASP A 298 -12.72 8.38 30.28
CA ASP A 298 -12.12 8.64 31.59
C ASP A 298 -13.12 9.11 32.66
N GLN A 299 -14.43 9.19 32.35
CA GLN A 299 -15.38 9.91 33.22
C GLN A 299 -15.80 9.15 34.49
N ASN A 300 -15.51 7.86 34.62
CA ASN A 300 -15.99 7.01 35.72
C ASN A 300 -14.90 6.32 36.56
N GLY A 301 -13.61 6.61 36.30
CA GLY A 301 -12.50 5.87 36.92
C GLY A 301 -12.42 4.39 36.49
N GLU A 302 -13.19 4.02 35.45
CA GLU A 302 -13.08 2.74 34.76
C GLU A 302 -11.95 2.81 33.73
N ASP A 303 -11.26 1.69 33.58
CA ASP A 303 -10.15 1.52 32.65
C ASP A 303 -10.58 1.78 31.19
N THR A 304 -9.85 2.64 30.46
CA THR A 304 -10.21 3.12 29.11
C THR A 304 -10.37 1.98 28.11
N TRP A 305 -9.61 0.89 28.28
CA TRP A 305 -9.72 -0.34 27.51
C TRP A 305 -11.08 -1.02 27.70
N HIS A 306 -11.55 -1.13 28.95
CA HIS A 306 -12.83 -1.74 29.27
C HIS A 306 -14.00 -0.89 28.76
N ASN A 307 -13.89 0.44 28.87
CA ASN A 307 -14.89 1.37 28.35
C ASN A 307 -15.03 1.27 26.83
N THR A 308 -13.91 1.18 26.12
CA THR A 308 -13.90 0.98 24.66
C THR A 308 -14.51 -0.36 24.28
N ALA A 309 -14.08 -1.46 24.93
CA ALA A 309 -14.59 -2.80 24.67
C ALA A 309 -16.10 -2.95 24.94
N ARG A 310 -16.67 -2.12 25.84
CA ARG A 310 -18.09 -2.14 26.18
C ARG A 310 -18.99 -1.88 24.97
N PHE A 311 -18.57 -1.03 24.04
CA PHE A 311 -19.33 -0.77 22.81
C PHE A 311 -19.44 -1.98 21.89
N LEU A 312 -18.56 -2.97 22.03
CA LEU A 312 -18.57 -4.17 21.20
C LEU A 312 -19.48 -5.26 21.76
N LEU A 313 -19.91 -5.15 23.02
CA LEU A 313 -20.75 -6.14 23.68
C LEU A 313 -22.16 -6.21 23.05
N PRO A 314 -22.75 -7.41 22.94
CA PRO A 314 -24.14 -7.57 22.50
C PRO A 314 -25.10 -6.77 23.39
N GLY A 315 -25.99 -6.00 22.76
CA GLY A 315 -26.99 -5.21 23.48
C GLY A 315 -26.47 -3.90 24.10
N SER A 316 -25.22 -3.53 23.84
CA SER A 316 -24.73 -2.17 24.13
C SER A 316 -25.45 -1.14 23.26
N THR A 317 -25.71 0.04 23.81
CA THR A 317 -26.21 1.18 23.05
C THR A 317 -25.06 1.78 22.25
N ALA A 318 -25.06 1.56 20.94
CA ALA A 318 -24.07 2.15 20.05
C ALA A 318 -24.18 3.69 20.06
N PRO A 319 -23.05 4.42 19.92
CA PRO A 319 -23.07 5.85 19.66
C PRO A 319 -23.86 6.17 18.37
N GLY A 320 -24.28 7.42 18.22
CA GLY A 320 -24.88 7.88 16.96
C GLY A 320 -23.88 7.76 15.80
N VAL A 321 -24.38 7.59 14.57
CA VAL A 321 -23.54 7.40 13.36
C VAL A 321 -22.54 8.55 13.19
N GLU A 322 -22.96 9.79 13.42
CA GLU A 322 -22.07 10.96 13.37
C GLU A 322 -20.89 10.83 14.33
N ILE A 323 -21.14 10.41 15.57
CA ILE A 323 -20.08 10.18 16.57
C ILE A 323 -19.16 9.05 16.11
N VAL A 324 -19.72 8.00 15.50
CA VAL A 324 -18.93 6.89 14.99
C VAL A 324 -17.98 7.36 13.90
N ASP A 325 -18.49 8.08 12.90
CA ASP A 325 -17.68 8.59 11.79
C ASP A 325 -16.63 9.61 12.24
N ASP A 326 -16.99 10.54 13.12
CA ASP A 326 -16.06 11.52 13.69
C ASP A 326 -14.94 10.83 14.47
N THR A 327 -15.27 9.77 15.21
CA THR A 327 -14.28 8.99 15.97
C THR A 327 -13.35 8.21 15.05
N VAL A 328 -13.88 7.60 13.98
CA VAL A 328 -13.05 6.91 12.97
C VAL A 328 -12.10 7.89 12.30
N ALA A 329 -12.59 9.06 11.88
CA ALA A 329 -11.76 10.10 11.26
C ALA A 329 -10.66 10.58 12.20
N LEU A 330 -11.01 10.92 13.45
CA LEU A 330 -10.06 11.38 14.44
C LEU A 330 -9.01 10.33 14.80
N ALA A 331 -9.43 9.07 14.97
CA ALA A 331 -8.48 7.99 15.25
C ALA A 331 -7.57 7.67 14.06
N SER A 332 -8.06 7.80 12.81
CA SER A 332 -7.22 7.70 11.60
C SER A 332 -6.15 8.80 11.57
N GLU A 333 -6.54 10.05 11.82
CA GLU A 333 -5.62 11.19 11.86
C GLU A 333 -4.56 11.02 12.97
N VAL A 334 -4.95 10.49 14.12
CA VAL A 334 -4.01 10.14 15.20
C VAL A 334 -3.02 9.06 14.75
N MET A 335 -3.41 8.09 13.93
CA MET A 335 -2.49 7.04 13.45
C MET A 335 -1.55 7.53 12.34
N GLU A 336 -2.05 8.39 11.44
CA GLU A 336 -1.32 8.94 10.29
C GLU A 336 -0.33 10.06 10.66
N SER A 337 -0.45 10.63 11.87
CA SER A 337 0.45 11.69 12.32
C SER A 337 1.89 11.18 12.51
N ASP A 338 2.84 11.80 11.79
CA ASP A 338 4.30 11.55 11.85
C ASP A 338 4.96 11.96 13.19
N ASP A 339 4.18 12.43 14.17
CA ASP A 339 4.68 12.85 15.48
C ASP A 339 5.12 11.64 16.32
N VAL A 340 6.39 11.62 16.72
CA VAL A 340 7.12 10.44 17.25
C VAL A 340 6.89 10.22 18.76
N ASP A 341 6.10 11.08 19.40
CA ASP A 341 6.08 11.17 20.87
C ASP A 341 5.00 10.32 21.58
N LEU A 342 4.16 9.55 20.88
CA LEU A 342 3.17 8.70 21.57
C LEU A 342 3.82 7.52 22.29
N SER A 343 3.31 7.22 23.48
CA SER A 343 3.68 5.99 24.18
C SER A 343 3.14 4.74 23.44
N GLU A 344 3.70 3.57 23.73
CA GLU A 344 3.18 2.28 23.23
C GLU A 344 1.72 2.06 23.69
N GLU A 345 1.37 2.50 24.90
CA GLU A 345 0.01 2.45 25.45
C GLU A 345 -0.96 3.34 24.68
N ASP A 346 -0.57 4.58 24.40
CA ASP A 346 -1.39 5.51 23.63
C ASP A 346 -1.59 5.03 22.19
N THR A 347 -0.52 4.50 21.58
CA THR A 347 -0.57 3.91 20.24
C THR A 347 -1.51 2.70 20.21
N ALA A 348 -1.41 1.81 21.20
CA ALA A 348 -2.31 0.68 21.33
C ALA A 348 -3.77 1.14 21.53
N LEU A 349 -3.99 2.22 22.28
CA LEU A 349 -5.33 2.73 22.57
C LEU A 349 -5.97 3.33 21.32
N ALA A 350 -5.24 4.14 20.55
CA ALA A 350 -5.74 4.67 19.28
C ALA A 350 -6.17 3.55 18.33
N HIS A 351 -5.31 2.54 18.13
CA HIS A 351 -5.64 1.40 17.26
C HIS A 351 -6.83 0.61 17.79
N PHE A 352 -6.97 0.46 19.11
CA PHE A 352 -8.10 -0.27 19.69
C PHE A 352 -9.42 0.50 19.57
N VAL A 353 -9.38 1.82 19.74
CA VAL A 353 -10.52 2.72 19.50
C VAL A 353 -10.89 2.68 18.02
N TYR A 354 -9.94 2.85 17.11
CA TYR A 354 -10.16 2.78 15.66
C TYR A 354 -10.82 1.46 15.24
N ALA A 355 -10.27 0.33 15.68
CA ALA A 355 -10.83 -0.99 15.45
C ALA A 355 -12.28 -1.10 15.95
N THR A 356 -12.51 -0.64 17.17
CA THR A 356 -13.84 -0.68 17.80
C THR A 356 -14.86 0.09 16.98
N PHE A 357 -14.50 1.29 16.53
CA PHE A 357 -15.41 2.18 15.83
C PHE A 357 -15.64 1.79 14.37
N LEU A 358 -14.65 1.22 13.69
CA LEU A 358 -14.87 0.55 12.40
C LEU A 358 -15.84 -0.62 12.52
N CYS A 359 -15.73 -1.43 13.58
CA CYS A 359 -16.71 -2.50 13.84
C CYS A 359 -18.13 -1.96 14.03
N LEU A 360 -18.28 -0.83 14.74
CA LEU A 360 -19.58 -0.18 14.92
C LEU A 360 -20.12 0.41 13.61
N ARG A 361 -19.26 1.02 12.79
CA ARG A 361 -19.64 1.59 11.49
C ARG A 361 -20.14 0.50 10.54
N GLN A 362 -19.43 -0.62 10.44
CA GLN A 362 -19.87 -1.78 9.65
C GLN A 362 -21.18 -2.39 10.16
N ARG A 363 -21.45 -2.35 11.48
CA ARG A 363 -22.74 -2.82 12.03
C ARG A 363 -23.89 -1.88 11.70
N ALA A 364 -23.62 -0.59 11.56
CA ALA A 364 -24.60 0.39 11.14
C ALA A 364 -24.93 0.27 9.64
N ASP A 365 -23.96 -0.16 8.83
CA ASP A 365 -24.12 -0.47 7.41
C ASP A 365 -23.78 -1.94 7.07
N PRO A 366 -24.68 -2.90 7.39
CA PRO A 366 -24.41 -4.32 7.19
C PRO A 366 -24.35 -4.75 5.71
N ASP A 367 -24.79 -3.89 4.78
CA ASP A 367 -24.77 -4.12 3.34
C ASP A 367 -23.48 -3.57 2.67
N GLY A 368 -22.59 -2.95 3.46
CA GLY A 368 -21.26 -2.51 3.02
C GLY A 368 -20.37 -3.66 2.53
N ASP A 369 -19.28 -3.32 1.86
CA ASP A 369 -18.35 -4.27 1.23
C ASP A 369 -17.51 -5.11 2.23
N GLY A 370 -17.58 -4.79 3.52
CA GLY A 370 -16.84 -5.49 4.59
C GLY A 370 -15.47 -4.88 4.89
N THR A 371 -15.06 -3.84 4.17
CA THR A 371 -13.73 -3.21 4.35
C THR A 371 -13.51 -2.69 5.77
N ASP A 372 -14.55 -2.19 6.44
CA ASP A 372 -14.45 -1.73 7.82
C ASP A 372 -14.13 -2.87 8.80
N TYR A 373 -14.65 -4.08 8.57
CA TYR A 373 -14.27 -5.24 9.39
C TYR A 373 -12.84 -5.68 9.12
N GLU A 374 -12.40 -5.68 7.87
CA GLU A 374 -11.01 -6.02 7.52
C GLU A 374 -10.03 -5.07 8.20
N LEU A 375 -10.16 -3.76 7.94
CA LEU A 375 -9.36 -2.71 8.57
C LEU A 375 -9.45 -2.75 10.10
N GLY A 376 -10.64 -3.00 10.65
CA GLY A 376 -10.84 -3.06 12.09
C GLY A 376 -10.14 -4.25 12.75
N THR A 377 -10.11 -5.42 12.10
CA THR A 377 -9.38 -6.58 12.63
C THR A 377 -7.87 -6.40 12.56
N GLU A 378 -7.36 -5.75 11.52
CA GLU A 378 -5.95 -5.39 11.40
C GLU A 378 -5.54 -4.39 12.49
N ALA A 379 -6.31 -3.32 12.65
CA ALA A 379 -6.09 -2.33 13.71
C ALA A 379 -6.14 -2.99 15.10
N LEU A 380 -7.08 -3.90 15.35
CA LEU A 380 -7.14 -4.64 16.61
C LEU A 380 -5.88 -5.50 16.84
N LEU A 381 -5.38 -6.17 15.80
CA LEU A 381 -4.16 -6.96 15.90
C LEU A 381 -2.95 -6.07 16.18
N THR A 382 -2.86 -4.91 15.53
CA THR A 382 -1.82 -3.90 15.77
C THR A 382 -1.86 -3.39 17.22
N ALA A 383 -3.04 -3.04 17.72
CA ALA A 383 -3.24 -2.64 19.12
C ALA A 383 -2.73 -3.71 20.10
N VAL A 384 -3.10 -4.98 19.87
CA VAL A 384 -2.68 -6.09 20.72
C VAL A 384 -1.18 -6.37 20.63
N ARG A 385 -0.53 -6.07 19.50
CA ARG A 385 0.92 -6.26 19.30
C ARG A 385 1.77 -5.17 19.93
N ALA A 386 1.22 -3.97 20.06
CA ALA A 386 1.92 -2.82 20.64
C ALA A 386 2.23 -3.00 22.14
N LEU A 387 1.53 -3.89 22.84
CA LEU A 387 1.73 -4.12 24.28
C LEU A 387 2.40 -5.47 24.61
N PRO A 388 3.14 -5.56 25.72
CA PRO A 388 3.58 -6.84 26.30
C PRO A 388 2.40 -7.80 26.53
N ALA A 389 2.65 -9.12 26.41
CA ALA A 389 1.58 -10.13 26.47
C ALA A 389 0.91 -10.25 27.85
N ASP A 390 1.60 -9.81 28.90
CA ASP A 390 1.16 -9.78 30.30
C ASP A 390 0.50 -8.45 30.69
N HIS A 391 0.40 -7.48 29.77
CA HIS A 391 -0.29 -6.23 30.03
C HIS A 391 -1.80 -6.48 30.23
N SER A 392 -2.37 -5.85 31.26
CA SER A 392 -3.80 -5.93 31.64
C SER A 392 -4.81 -5.66 30.52
N ALA A 393 -4.45 -4.86 29.50
CA ALA A 393 -5.30 -4.48 28.38
C ALA A 393 -5.38 -5.58 27.30
N VAL A 394 -4.34 -6.40 27.16
CA VAL A 394 -4.25 -7.43 26.11
C VAL A 394 -5.41 -8.43 26.18
N PRO A 395 -5.80 -8.98 27.34
CA PRO A 395 -6.96 -9.86 27.44
C PRO A 395 -8.27 -9.19 27.01
N VAL A 396 -8.44 -7.89 27.29
CA VAL A 396 -9.63 -7.11 26.92
C VAL A 396 -9.72 -6.96 25.41
N MET A 397 -8.62 -6.55 24.79
CA MET A 397 -8.53 -6.40 23.33
C MET A 397 -8.69 -7.75 22.61
N LEU A 398 -8.02 -8.80 23.07
CA LEU A 398 -8.14 -10.13 22.48
C LEU A 398 -9.55 -10.69 22.55
N ARG A 399 -10.26 -10.49 23.67
CA ARG A 399 -11.67 -10.89 23.81
C ARG A 399 -12.57 -10.13 22.84
N SER A 400 -12.23 -8.88 22.53
CA SER A 400 -12.98 -8.02 21.62
C SER A 400 -12.97 -8.52 20.17
N LEU A 401 -12.04 -9.41 19.80
CA LEU A 401 -12.06 -10.10 18.50
C LEU A 401 -13.39 -10.82 18.23
N GLY A 402 -14.06 -11.32 19.28
CA GLY A 402 -15.37 -11.95 19.16
C GLY A 402 -16.42 -11.07 18.48
N ALA A 403 -16.28 -9.75 18.55
CA ALA A 403 -17.19 -8.78 17.96
C ALA A 403 -17.12 -8.71 16.43
N PHE A 404 -16.01 -9.15 15.84
CA PHE A 404 -15.75 -9.18 14.39
C PHE A 404 -16.16 -10.51 13.76
N LEU A 405 -16.53 -11.51 14.56
CA LEU A 405 -16.94 -12.81 14.06
C LEU A 405 -18.36 -12.75 13.50
N SER A 406 -18.54 -13.18 12.25
CA SER A 406 -19.87 -13.35 11.69
C SER A 406 -20.55 -14.62 12.25
N PRO A 407 -21.78 -14.54 12.79
CA PRO A 407 -22.51 -15.73 13.24
C PRO A 407 -22.78 -16.75 12.13
N LYS A 408 -22.83 -16.29 10.88
CA LYS A 408 -23.08 -17.13 9.70
C LYS A 408 -21.80 -17.70 9.10
N ARG A 409 -20.68 -16.97 9.22
CA ARG A 409 -19.37 -17.31 8.65
C ARG A 409 -18.24 -16.88 9.60
N PRO A 410 -18.04 -17.58 10.72
CA PRO A 410 -17.17 -17.12 11.80
C PRO A 410 -15.67 -17.12 11.43
N LEU A 411 -15.29 -17.74 10.32
CA LEU A 411 -13.89 -17.79 9.85
C LEU A 411 -13.60 -16.79 8.73
N ALA A 412 -14.62 -16.24 8.08
CA ALA A 412 -14.45 -15.35 6.93
C ALA A 412 -13.96 -13.98 7.36
N GLY A 413 -12.97 -13.44 6.65
CA GLY A 413 -12.36 -12.14 6.91
C GLY A 413 -11.24 -12.18 7.96
N LEU A 414 -11.04 -13.33 8.62
CA LEU A 414 -9.93 -13.50 9.58
C LEU A 414 -8.66 -14.03 8.93
N GLU A 415 -8.73 -14.56 7.71
CA GLU A 415 -7.60 -15.22 7.06
C GLU A 415 -6.28 -14.43 7.11
N PRO A 416 -6.25 -13.11 6.83
CA PRO A 416 -5.00 -12.33 6.84
C PRO A 416 -4.37 -12.19 8.23
N VAL A 417 -5.20 -12.16 9.28
CA VAL A 417 -4.79 -11.80 10.66
C VAL A 417 -4.76 -12.99 11.62
N ALA A 418 -5.34 -14.13 11.24
CA ALA A 418 -5.57 -15.30 12.09
C ALA A 418 -4.27 -15.88 12.71
N ALA A 419 -3.17 -15.92 11.95
CA ALA A 419 -1.88 -16.35 12.47
C ALA A 419 -1.37 -15.40 13.57
N GLY A 420 -1.51 -14.09 13.37
CA GLY A 420 -1.12 -13.06 14.32
C GLY A 420 -1.90 -13.17 15.63
N PHE A 421 -3.23 -13.25 15.54
CA PHE A 421 -4.07 -13.43 16.73
C PHE A 421 -3.79 -14.75 17.44
N THR A 422 -3.53 -15.84 16.72
CA THR A 422 -3.15 -17.12 17.33
C THR A 422 -1.91 -16.96 18.21
N GLY A 423 -0.85 -16.33 17.70
CA GLY A 423 0.38 -16.10 18.45
C GLY A 423 0.15 -15.23 19.69
N ARG A 424 -0.67 -14.19 19.57
CA ARG A 424 -1.00 -13.29 20.70
C ARG A 424 -1.86 -13.96 21.76
N LEU A 425 -2.83 -14.78 21.36
CA LEU A 425 -3.66 -15.58 22.27
C LEU A 425 -2.83 -16.64 23.00
N ASP A 426 -1.89 -17.30 22.31
CA ASP A 426 -0.97 -18.23 22.94
C ASP A 426 -0.07 -17.54 23.98
N ALA A 427 0.47 -16.36 23.66
CA ALA A 427 1.29 -15.59 24.59
C ALA A 427 0.50 -15.13 25.82
N ALA A 428 -0.72 -14.61 25.64
CA ALA A 428 -1.59 -14.17 26.74
C ALA A 428 -2.01 -15.34 27.65
N LEU A 429 -2.35 -16.50 27.06
CA LEU A 429 -2.68 -17.70 27.83
C LEU A 429 -1.47 -18.25 28.60
N ALA A 430 -0.26 -18.11 28.04
CA ALA A 430 0.98 -18.55 28.68
C ALA A 430 1.43 -17.65 29.84
N ALA A 431 1.07 -16.36 29.84
CA ALA A 431 1.37 -15.43 30.94
C ALA A 431 0.72 -15.83 32.27
N GLY A 432 -0.42 -16.56 32.22
CA GLY A 432 -0.95 -17.32 33.36
C GLY A 432 -1.71 -16.53 34.43
N ASP A 433 -1.91 -15.22 34.28
CA ASP A 433 -2.58 -14.35 35.26
C ASP A 433 -4.07 -14.07 34.95
N LEU A 434 -4.77 -15.06 34.37
CA LEU A 434 -6.16 -14.92 33.95
C LEU A 434 -7.10 -15.76 34.82
N ALA A 435 -8.25 -15.17 35.17
CA ALA A 435 -9.37 -15.93 35.72
C ALA A 435 -9.80 -17.06 34.76
N ALA A 436 -10.28 -18.17 35.30
CA ALA A 436 -10.51 -19.40 34.53
C ALA A 436 -11.55 -19.22 33.39
N ASP A 437 -12.55 -18.38 33.61
CA ASP A 437 -13.55 -18.01 32.60
C ASP A 437 -12.92 -17.19 31.47
N ARG A 438 -12.07 -16.20 31.79
CA ARG A 438 -11.31 -15.41 30.80
C ARG A 438 -10.37 -16.27 29.97
N ALA A 439 -9.66 -17.18 30.63
CA ALA A 439 -8.79 -18.14 29.94
C ALA A 439 -9.58 -19.03 28.98
N ALA A 440 -10.79 -19.46 29.36
CA ALA A 440 -11.67 -20.25 28.49
C ALA A 440 -12.17 -19.45 27.28
N GLU A 441 -12.54 -18.18 27.46
CA GLU A 441 -12.94 -17.27 26.38
C GLU A 441 -11.80 -17.08 25.36
N LEU A 442 -10.58 -16.75 25.83
CA LEU A 442 -9.42 -16.59 24.96
C LEU A 442 -9.02 -17.90 24.28
N HIS A 443 -9.13 -19.03 24.98
CA HIS A 443 -8.88 -20.35 24.38
C HIS A 443 -9.85 -20.65 23.23
N ALA A 444 -11.14 -20.31 23.40
CA ALA A 444 -12.13 -20.48 22.33
C ALA A 444 -11.78 -19.63 21.10
N LEU A 445 -11.44 -18.35 21.29
CA LEU A 445 -10.99 -17.47 20.21
C LEU A 445 -9.70 -17.97 19.55
N ARG A 446 -8.79 -18.57 20.33
CA ARG A 446 -7.57 -19.19 19.79
C ARG A 446 -7.91 -20.33 18.84
N CYS A 447 -8.86 -21.18 19.21
CA CYS A 447 -9.30 -22.28 18.36
C CYS A 447 -9.94 -21.77 17.06
N VAL A 448 -10.73 -20.69 17.12
CA VAL A 448 -11.30 -20.03 15.92
C VAL A 448 -10.19 -19.51 15.02
N CYS A 449 -9.22 -18.77 15.55
CA CYS A 449 -8.10 -18.24 14.76
C CYS A 449 -7.27 -19.35 14.11
N ARG A 450 -6.96 -20.42 14.86
CA ARG A 450 -6.25 -21.58 14.31
C ARG A 450 -7.03 -22.27 13.20
N ALA A 451 -8.35 -22.38 13.34
CA ALA A 451 -9.21 -22.96 12.31
C ALA A 451 -9.23 -22.08 11.06
N ALA A 452 -9.36 -20.75 11.20
CA ALA A 452 -9.32 -19.81 10.08
C ALA A 452 -7.97 -19.88 9.34
N PHE A 453 -6.87 -19.87 10.07
CA PHE A 453 -5.52 -19.99 9.48
C PHE A 453 -5.33 -21.32 8.75
N ALA A 454 -5.71 -22.45 9.38
CA ALA A 454 -5.60 -23.77 8.75
C ALA A 454 -6.48 -23.90 7.50
N ALA A 455 -7.67 -23.28 7.50
CA ALA A 455 -8.56 -23.25 6.34
C ALA A 455 -7.94 -22.47 5.18
N ALA A 456 -7.36 -21.30 5.45
CA ALA A 456 -6.67 -20.48 4.46
C ALA A 456 -5.48 -21.22 3.84
N GLU A 457 -4.63 -21.83 4.67
CA GLU A 457 -3.48 -22.62 4.22
C GLU A 457 -3.90 -23.84 3.40
N LEU A 458 -4.98 -24.54 3.81
CA LEU A 458 -5.52 -25.66 3.04
C LEU A 458 -6.02 -25.20 1.66
N ARG A 459 -6.70 -24.07 1.57
CA ARG A 459 -7.19 -23.49 0.30
C ARG A 459 -6.02 -23.19 -0.63
N LYS A 460 -4.99 -22.49 -0.12
CA LYS A 460 -3.76 -22.18 -0.86
C LYS A 460 -3.02 -23.45 -1.32
N ALA A 461 -2.94 -24.46 -0.46
CA ALA A 461 -2.33 -25.74 -0.81
C ALA A 461 -3.09 -26.47 -1.92
N ILE A 462 -4.43 -26.42 -1.93
CA ILE A 462 -5.27 -27.00 -2.97
C ILE A 462 -5.07 -26.31 -4.31
N GLU A 463 -4.99 -24.97 -4.32
CA GLU A 463 -4.74 -24.17 -5.52
C GLU A 463 -3.37 -24.46 -6.15
N GLY A 464 -2.38 -24.80 -5.33
CA GLY A 464 -1.05 -25.20 -5.77
C GLY A 464 -0.92 -26.66 -6.21
N LEU A 465 -1.99 -27.47 -6.19
CA LEU A 465 -1.90 -28.88 -6.58
C LEU A 465 -1.66 -29.03 -8.09
N PRO A 466 -0.80 -29.96 -8.52
CA PRO A 466 -0.69 -30.33 -9.92
C PRO A 466 -2.02 -30.77 -10.52
N ALA A 467 -2.24 -30.47 -11.81
CA ALA A 467 -3.49 -30.81 -12.50
C ALA A 467 -3.77 -32.33 -12.55
N ASP A 468 -2.72 -33.16 -12.43
CA ASP A 468 -2.79 -34.63 -12.39
C ASP A 468 -2.90 -35.19 -10.96
N TYR A 469 -3.03 -34.34 -9.93
CA TYR A 469 -3.26 -34.81 -8.57
C TYR A 469 -4.59 -35.60 -8.49
N PRO A 470 -4.60 -36.79 -7.86
CA PRO A 470 -5.74 -37.70 -7.95
C PRO A 470 -6.94 -37.35 -7.04
N TRP A 471 -6.78 -36.46 -6.04
CA TRP A 471 -7.84 -36.15 -5.05
C TRP A 471 -8.20 -34.66 -4.85
N PRO A 472 -8.14 -33.78 -5.87
CA PRO A 472 -8.39 -32.34 -5.68
C PRO A 472 -9.84 -32.08 -5.25
N VAL A 473 -10.79 -32.89 -5.73
CA VAL A 473 -12.21 -32.79 -5.38
C VAL A 473 -12.44 -33.09 -3.90
N SER A 474 -11.80 -34.12 -3.35
CA SER A 474 -11.94 -34.49 -1.93
C SER A 474 -11.35 -33.42 -1.01
N LEU A 475 -10.20 -32.85 -1.37
CA LEU A 475 -9.57 -31.77 -0.60
C LEU A 475 -10.41 -30.48 -0.69
N THR A 476 -10.92 -30.14 -1.86
CA THR A 476 -11.84 -29.01 -2.05
C THR A 476 -13.12 -29.18 -1.21
N ALA A 477 -13.68 -30.39 -1.19
CA ALA A 477 -14.84 -30.71 -0.37
C ALA A 477 -14.54 -30.62 1.13
N ALA A 478 -13.34 -30.98 1.57
CA ALA A 478 -12.90 -30.86 2.95
C ALA A 478 -12.67 -29.39 3.38
N ALA A 479 -12.31 -28.51 2.44
CA ALA A 479 -12.17 -27.07 2.71
C ALA A 479 -13.52 -26.33 2.79
N ARG A 480 -14.56 -26.84 2.12
CA ARG A 480 -15.88 -26.18 2.01
C ARG A 480 -16.59 -25.86 3.34
N PRO A 481 -16.55 -26.69 4.41
CA PRO A 481 -17.21 -26.38 5.68
C PRO A 481 -16.52 -25.27 6.48
N LEU A 482 -15.31 -24.87 6.09
CA LEU A 482 -14.49 -23.89 6.80
C LEU A 482 -14.69 -22.45 6.29
N GLY A 483 -15.66 -22.23 5.39
CA GLY A 483 -15.99 -20.94 4.79
C GLY A 483 -16.61 -21.11 3.42
#